data_AF-A0A2V2NEP7-F1
#
_entry.id   AF-A0A2V2NEP7-F1
#
_cell.length_a   1.000
_cell.length_b   1.000
_cell.length_c   1.000
_cell.angle_alpha   90.00
_cell.angle_beta   90.00
_cell.angle_gamma   90.00
#
_symmetry.space_group_name_H-M   'P 1'
#
loop_
_entity.id
_entity.type
_entity.pdbx_description
1 polymer ?
#
loop_
_entity_poly.entity_id
_entity_poly.type
_entity_poly.pdbx_seq_one_letter_code
_entity_poly.pdbx_strand_id
1 'polypeptide(L)'
;MVAGQEPTLQDLSREIHQNPELVWTIDPDRNSRGGITEYNPWERFPNKNGLMLHEWGEGPFCRFRIPGRFRDRSGIYILVAGGKITFVGWCQNLVQRMNQHYGTISPRKCYEGSEPENCLVNHRILEVSKKKQKVMIYLIQDGEPDLCDHIITTLLPVWNLDLE
;
A
#
# COMPACT_ATOMS: atom_id res chain seq x y z
N MET A 1 8.18 -14.98 -16.65
CA MET A 1 6.86 -14.38 -16.91
C MET A 1 6.67 -14.05 -18.38
N VAL A 2 5.47 -14.24 -18.93
CA VAL A 2 5.12 -13.71 -20.26
C VAL A 2 5.05 -12.19 -20.12
N ALA A 3 5.78 -11.45 -20.96
CA ALA A 3 5.80 -9.98 -20.91
C ALA A 3 4.37 -9.42 -20.90
N GLY A 4 4.03 -8.63 -19.88
CA GLY A 4 2.75 -7.92 -19.76
C GLY A 4 1.68 -8.56 -18.86
N GLN A 5 1.94 -9.71 -18.20
CA GLN A 5 0.99 -10.29 -17.25
C GLN A 5 1.34 -9.91 -15.81
N GLU A 6 0.40 -9.25 -15.10
CA GLU A 6 0.57 -8.91 -13.68
C GLU A 6 0.75 -10.16 -12.80
N PRO A 7 1.72 -10.14 -11.86
CA PRO A 7 2.06 -11.30 -11.03
C PRO A 7 0.92 -11.69 -10.09
N THR A 8 0.87 -12.98 -9.73
CA THR A 8 -0.11 -13.55 -8.81
C THR A 8 0.59 -14.25 -7.65
N LEU A 9 -0.19 -14.64 -6.63
CA LEU A 9 0.34 -15.49 -5.55
C LEU A 9 0.82 -16.86 -6.06
N GLN A 10 0.28 -17.38 -7.16
CA GLN A 10 0.79 -18.62 -7.77
C GLN A 10 2.18 -18.42 -8.38
N ASP A 11 2.43 -17.25 -8.98
CA ASP A 11 3.75 -16.91 -9.51
C ASP A 11 4.76 -16.76 -8.36
N LEU A 12 4.37 -16.14 -7.25
CA LEU A 12 5.18 -16.07 -6.03
C LEU A 12 5.55 -17.47 -5.50
N SER A 13 4.59 -18.38 -5.39
CA SER A 13 4.84 -19.76 -4.95
C SER A 13 5.75 -20.52 -5.91
N ARG A 14 5.61 -20.30 -7.22
CA ARG A 14 6.38 -21.00 -8.26
C ARG A 14 7.80 -20.48 -8.41
N GLU A 15 7.97 -19.17 -8.39
CA GLU A 15 9.24 -18.50 -8.74
C GLU A 15 10.08 -18.17 -7.51
N ILE A 16 9.45 -17.88 -6.37
CA ILE A 16 10.12 -17.48 -5.12
C ILE A 16 9.98 -18.55 -4.02
N HIS A 17 9.14 -19.57 -4.23
CA HIS A 17 8.88 -20.63 -3.25
C HIS A 17 8.33 -20.13 -1.90
N GLN A 18 7.58 -19.02 -1.93
CA GLN A 18 6.94 -18.44 -0.74
C GLN A 18 5.43 -18.58 -0.80
N ASN A 19 4.82 -18.84 0.36
CA ASN A 19 3.37 -18.98 0.50
C ASN A 19 2.88 -18.07 1.63
N PRO A 20 2.58 -16.79 1.34
CA PRO A 20 2.20 -15.84 2.37
C PRO A 20 0.79 -16.13 2.88
N GLU A 21 0.52 -15.80 4.14
CA GLU A 21 -0.81 -15.95 4.71
C GLU A 21 -1.66 -14.69 4.51
N LEU A 22 -2.97 -14.87 4.29
CA LEU A 22 -3.91 -13.76 4.25
C LEU A 22 -4.12 -13.20 5.67
N VAL A 23 -3.77 -11.93 5.88
CA VAL A 23 -3.90 -11.27 7.18
C VAL A 23 -5.20 -10.46 7.28
N TRP A 24 -5.48 -9.64 6.27
CA TRP A 24 -6.59 -8.69 6.32
C TRP A 24 -7.09 -8.30 4.94
N THR A 25 -8.36 -7.86 4.88
CA THR A 25 -8.92 -7.18 3.71
C THR A 25 -9.15 -5.73 4.09
N ILE A 26 -8.55 -4.79 3.36
CA ILE A 26 -8.70 -3.36 3.60
C ILE A 26 -10.15 -2.96 3.31
N ASP A 27 -10.75 -2.23 4.26
CA ASP A 27 -12.07 -1.61 4.10
C ASP A 27 -11.93 -0.11 4.40
N PRO A 28 -11.97 0.76 3.36
CA PRO A 28 -11.91 2.19 3.56
C PRO A 28 -13.16 2.77 4.23
N ASP A 29 -12.96 3.84 5.00
CA ASP A 29 -14.04 4.60 5.65
C ASP A 29 -15.07 5.08 4.63
N ARG A 30 -16.35 4.96 4.98
CA ARG A 30 -17.48 5.35 4.12
C ARG A 30 -18.23 6.55 4.67
N ASN A 31 -18.73 7.39 3.77
CA ASN A 31 -19.62 8.49 4.10
C ASN A 31 -21.06 7.98 4.35
N SER A 32 -21.95 8.86 4.80
CA SER A 32 -23.35 8.52 5.10
C SER A 32 -24.16 8.02 3.91
N ARG A 33 -23.67 8.19 2.67
CA ARG A 33 -24.28 7.68 1.43
C ARG A 33 -23.67 6.33 0.99
N GLY A 34 -22.78 5.74 1.78
CA GLY A 34 -22.12 4.46 1.49
C GLY A 34 -20.93 4.53 0.51
N GLY A 35 -20.63 5.71 -0.03
CA GLY A 35 -19.44 5.95 -0.85
C GLY A 35 -18.18 6.04 0.02
N ILE A 36 -17.01 5.73 -0.54
CA ILE A 36 -15.74 5.87 0.17
C ILE A 36 -15.49 7.36 0.45
N THR A 37 -15.04 7.69 1.67
CA THR A 37 -14.69 9.05 2.05
C THR A 37 -13.32 9.41 1.48
N GLU A 38 -13.26 10.53 0.77
CA GLU A 38 -12.04 11.07 0.18
C GLU A 38 -11.45 12.18 1.07
N TYR A 39 -10.13 12.24 1.12
CA TYR A 39 -9.38 13.18 1.94
C TYR A 39 -8.28 13.85 1.11
N ASN A 40 -8.24 15.19 1.17
CA ASN A 40 -7.18 16.03 0.61
C ASN A 40 -6.45 16.74 1.77
N PRO A 41 -5.47 16.07 2.42
CA PRO A 41 -4.83 16.57 3.62
C PRO A 41 -3.97 17.81 3.37
N TRP A 42 -3.39 17.97 2.18
CA TRP A 42 -2.54 19.12 1.84
C TRP A 42 -3.28 20.46 1.91
N GLU A 43 -4.59 20.48 1.63
CA GLU A 43 -5.42 21.69 1.72
C GLU A 43 -5.56 22.23 3.16
N ARG A 44 -5.35 21.38 4.17
CA ARG A 44 -5.67 21.70 5.57
C ARG A 44 -4.54 22.36 6.34
N PHE A 45 -3.32 22.36 5.82
CA PHE A 45 -2.15 22.84 6.57
C PHE A 45 -1.56 24.11 5.96
N PRO A 46 -1.24 25.14 6.77
CA PRO A 46 -0.51 26.29 6.29
C PRO A 46 0.89 25.86 5.85
N ASN A 47 1.15 25.90 4.55
CA ASN A 47 2.46 25.61 3.97
C ASN A 47 3.42 26.78 4.20
N LYS A 48 3.80 27.01 5.47
CA LYS A 48 4.61 28.16 5.89
C LYS A 48 5.97 28.26 5.19
N ASN A 49 6.49 27.11 4.74
CA ASN A 49 7.79 27.01 4.07
C ASN A 49 7.68 26.98 2.54
N GLY A 50 6.47 27.09 1.98
CA GLY A 50 6.26 27.07 0.53
C GLY A 50 6.72 25.77 -0.15
N LEU A 51 6.69 24.63 0.55
CA LEU A 51 7.11 23.34 0.00
C LEU A 51 6.23 22.94 -1.18
N MET A 52 6.82 22.40 -2.23
CA MET A 52 6.06 21.85 -3.35
C MET A 52 5.46 20.49 -2.97
N LEU A 53 4.31 20.16 -3.57
CA LEU A 53 3.79 18.79 -3.52
C LEU A 53 4.72 17.90 -4.34
N HIS A 54 4.98 16.68 -3.87
CA HIS A 54 5.59 15.67 -4.74
C HIS A 54 4.51 15.06 -5.66
N GLU A 55 4.91 14.25 -6.64
CA GLU A 55 4.05 13.75 -7.73
C GLU A 55 2.75 13.06 -7.26
N TRP A 56 2.78 12.35 -6.12
CA TRP A 56 1.63 11.65 -5.54
C TRP A 56 0.94 12.45 -4.43
N GLY A 57 1.40 13.66 -4.12
CA GLY A 57 0.98 14.42 -2.95
C GLY A 57 -0.41 15.05 -3.02
N GLU A 58 -0.96 15.22 -4.23
CA GLU A 58 -2.25 15.90 -4.44
C GLU A 58 -3.45 15.05 -4.00
N GLY A 59 -3.33 13.72 -4.06
CA GLY A 59 -4.41 12.78 -3.73
C GLY A 59 -5.46 12.68 -4.85
N PRO A 60 -6.75 12.42 -4.54
CA PRO A 60 -7.33 12.23 -3.20
C PRO A 60 -6.86 10.94 -2.52
N PHE A 61 -7.07 10.86 -1.20
CA PHE A 61 -6.73 9.69 -0.39
C PHE A 61 -7.96 9.10 0.31
N CYS A 62 -7.86 7.84 0.72
CA CYS A 62 -8.81 7.21 1.62
C CYS A 62 -8.26 7.12 3.05
N ARG A 63 -9.11 6.70 4.00
CA ARG A 63 -8.66 6.24 5.32
C ARG A 63 -9.11 4.83 5.54
N PHE A 64 -8.28 4.06 6.22
CA PHE A 64 -8.62 2.70 6.64
C PHE A 64 -7.79 2.33 7.86
N ARG A 65 -8.17 1.22 8.51
CA ARG A 65 -7.41 0.69 9.64
C ARG A 65 -7.44 -0.83 9.64
N ILE A 66 -6.31 -1.43 10.01
CA ILE A 66 -6.22 -2.84 10.36
C ILE A 66 -6.25 -3.04 11.89
N PRO A 67 -6.79 -4.17 12.38
CA PRO A 67 -6.86 -4.49 13.81
C PRO A 67 -5.50 -4.45 14.52
N GLY A 68 -5.49 -3.96 15.76
CA GLY A 68 -4.29 -3.87 16.59
C GLY A 68 -3.66 -5.22 16.98
N ARG A 69 -4.39 -6.33 16.85
CA ARG A 69 -3.86 -7.69 17.12
C ARG A 69 -2.71 -8.11 16.19
N PHE A 70 -2.48 -7.38 15.10
CA PHE A 70 -1.37 -7.62 14.18
C PHE A 70 -0.12 -6.78 14.52
N ARG A 71 -0.07 -6.14 15.70
CA ARG A 71 1.00 -5.19 16.06
C ARG A 71 2.37 -5.84 16.11
N ASP A 72 2.45 -7.08 16.55
CA ASP A 72 3.72 -7.79 16.71
C ASP A 72 4.11 -8.60 15.47
N ARG A 73 3.47 -8.30 14.33
CA ARG A 73 3.71 -8.96 13.05
C ARG A 73 4.73 -8.15 12.24
N SER A 74 5.80 -8.81 11.83
CA SER A 74 6.91 -8.27 11.03
C SER A 74 7.13 -9.13 9.79
N GLY A 75 7.84 -8.59 8.82
CA GLY A 75 8.22 -9.28 7.58
C GLY A 75 7.71 -8.58 6.34
N ILE A 76 7.48 -9.36 5.29
CA ILE A 76 7.15 -8.86 3.95
C ILE A 76 5.63 -8.87 3.78
N TYR A 77 5.05 -7.70 3.62
CA TYR A 77 3.63 -7.56 3.28
C TYR A 77 3.45 -7.44 1.77
N ILE A 78 2.37 -8.03 1.29
CA ILE A 78 2.03 -8.09 -0.13
C ILE A 78 0.59 -7.61 -0.26
N LEU A 79 0.38 -6.56 -1.06
CA LEU A 79 -0.94 -6.09 -1.43
C LEU A 79 -1.40 -6.82 -2.68
N VAL A 80 -2.60 -7.40 -2.58
CA VAL A 80 -3.25 -8.10 -3.68
C VAL A 80 -4.57 -7.43 -4.00
N ALA A 81 -4.74 -7.00 -5.25
CA ALA A 81 -5.97 -6.43 -5.78
C ALA A 81 -6.39 -7.18 -7.04
N GLY A 82 -7.67 -7.52 -7.18
CA GLY A 82 -8.16 -8.26 -8.35
C GLY A 82 -7.50 -9.63 -8.57
N GLY A 83 -6.91 -10.23 -7.53
CA GLY A 83 -6.14 -11.48 -7.62
C GLY A 83 -4.69 -11.32 -8.09
N LYS A 84 -4.21 -10.08 -8.23
CA LYS A 84 -2.86 -9.72 -8.68
C LYS A 84 -2.06 -9.10 -7.55
N ILE A 85 -0.78 -9.46 -7.44
CA ILE A 85 0.18 -8.80 -6.56
C ILE A 85 0.45 -7.42 -7.16
N THR A 86 0.03 -6.38 -6.46
CA THR A 86 0.19 -4.99 -6.93
C THR A 86 1.32 -4.28 -6.23
N PHE A 87 1.59 -4.60 -4.97
CA PHE A 87 2.65 -3.98 -4.18
C PHE A 87 3.27 -4.96 -3.21
N VAL A 88 4.57 -4.82 -2.97
CA VAL A 88 5.33 -5.58 -1.98
C VAL A 88 6.21 -4.62 -1.19
N GLY A 89 6.29 -4.82 0.12
CA GLY A 89 7.23 -4.08 0.95
C GLY A 89 7.51 -4.80 2.27
N TRP A 90 8.49 -4.29 3.01
CA TRP A 90 8.94 -4.87 4.27
C TRP A 90 8.59 -3.97 5.47
N CYS A 91 8.31 -4.58 6.64
CA CYS A 91 8.06 -3.82 7.86
C CYS A 91 8.46 -4.58 9.14
N GLN A 92 8.87 -3.83 10.16
CA GLN A 92 9.05 -4.35 11.53
C GLN A 92 7.72 -4.40 12.31
N ASN A 93 6.72 -3.63 11.88
CA ASN A 93 5.43 -3.55 12.55
C ASN A 93 4.32 -3.32 11.51
N LEU A 94 3.54 -4.36 11.24
CA LEU A 94 2.49 -4.33 10.22
C LEU A 94 1.39 -3.30 10.56
N VAL A 95 0.99 -3.19 11.82
CA VAL A 95 -0.03 -2.21 12.26
C VAL A 95 0.46 -0.79 12.08
N GLN A 96 1.72 -0.51 12.39
CA GLN A 96 2.32 0.79 12.18
C GLN A 96 2.38 1.11 10.69
N ARG A 97 2.93 0.22 9.85
CA ARG A 97 3.00 0.43 8.39
C ARG A 97 1.61 0.64 7.81
N MET A 98 0.66 -0.24 8.10
CA MET A 98 -0.68 -0.15 7.51
C MET A 98 -1.48 1.04 8.03
N ASN A 99 -1.47 1.34 9.33
CA ASN A 99 -2.35 2.39 9.88
C ASN A 99 -1.71 3.78 9.85
N GLN A 100 -0.42 3.88 10.16
CA GLN A 100 0.25 5.17 10.27
C GLN A 100 0.86 5.62 8.95
N HIS A 101 1.29 4.72 8.06
CA HIS A 101 1.92 5.08 6.79
C HIS A 101 0.88 5.18 5.67
N TYR A 102 0.12 4.11 5.42
CA TYR A 102 -0.88 4.10 4.34
C TYR A 102 -2.28 4.47 4.79
N GLY A 103 -2.76 3.97 5.93
CA GLY A 103 -4.16 4.08 6.37
C GLY A 103 -4.59 5.50 6.73
N THR A 104 -3.64 6.41 6.91
CA THR A 104 -3.89 7.84 7.09
C THR A 104 -2.74 8.68 6.51
N ILE A 105 -3.06 9.48 5.50
CA ILE A 105 -2.11 10.44 4.92
C ILE A 105 -2.20 11.76 5.69
N SER A 106 -1.11 12.10 6.36
CA SER A 106 -0.92 13.38 7.02
C SER A 106 -0.40 14.43 6.03
N PRO A 107 -0.72 15.72 6.19
CA PRO A 107 -0.31 16.77 5.24
C PRO A 107 1.19 16.79 4.93
N ARG A 108 2.07 16.58 5.92
CA ARG A 108 3.54 16.56 5.71
C ARG A 108 4.00 15.54 4.67
N LYS A 109 3.28 14.42 4.52
CA LYS A 109 3.60 13.34 3.58
C LYS A 109 3.30 13.69 2.13
N CYS A 110 2.58 14.79 1.88
CA CYS A 110 2.21 15.21 0.53
C CYS A 110 3.27 16.12 -0.11
N TYR A 111 4.25 16.59 0.66
CA TYR A 111 5.23 17.58 0.22
C TYR A 111 6.61 16.95 0.02
N GLU A 112 7.45 17.58 -0.79
CA GLU A 112 8.83 17.14 -1.03
C GLU A 112 9.61 16.85 0.26
N GLY A 113 10.53 15.88 0.17
CA GLY A 113 11.32 15.38 1.29
C GLY A 113 10.57 14.43 2.23
N SER A 114 9.40 13.91 1.84
CA SER A 114 8.77 12.74 2.47
C SER A 114 8.78 11.54 1.52
N GLU A 115 8.46 10.35 2.05
CA GLU A 115 8.33 9.11 1.28
C GLU A 115 7.07 9.12 0.39
N PRO A 116 7.19 9.23 -0.96
CA PRO A 116 6.05 9.34 -1.88
C PRO A 116 5.14 8.10 -1.89
N GLU A 117 5.74 6.94 -1.62
CA GLU A 117 5.08 5.65 -1.48
C GLU A 117 3.82 5.69 -0.59
N ASN A 118 3.87 6.46 0.50
CA ASN A 118 2.73 6.60 1.39
C ASN A 118 1.48 7.07 0.64
N CYS A 119 1.65 8.11 -0.17
CA CYS A 119 0.58 8.74 -0.93
C CYS A 119 0.18 7.87 -2.13
N LEU A 120 1.15 7.32 -2.87
CA LEU A 120 0.88 6.41 -3.99
C LEU A 120 0.04 5.21 -3.55
N VAL A 121 0.51 4.45 -2.56
CA VAL A 121 -0.14 3.21 -2.11
C VAL A 121 -1.55 3.50 -1.61
N ASN A 122 -1.75 4.57 -0.84
CA ASN A 122 -3.09 4.94 -0.39
C ASN A 122 -4.01 5.34 -1.55
N HIS A 123 -3.51 6.17 -2.49
CA HIS A 123 -4.29 6.60 -3.64
C HIS A 123 -4.71 5.40 -4.50
N ARG A 124 -3.81 4.46 -4.75
CA ARG A 124 -4.12 3.21 -5.47
C ARG A 124 -5.16 2.36 -4.74
N ILE A 125 -5.09 2.25 -3.41
CA ILE A 125 -6.13 1.59 -2.60
C ILE A 125 -7.49 2.27 -2.79
N LEU A 126 -7.55 3.60 -2.81
CA LEU A 126 -8.79 4.35 -3.06
C LEU A 126 -9.35 4.01 -4.46
N GLU A 127 -8.52 4.05 -5.51
CA GLU A 127 -8.93 3.76 -6.88
C GLU A 127 -9.52 2.35 -7.04
N VAL A 128 -8.82 1.34 -6.51
CA VAL A 128 -9.29 -0.06 -6.54
C VAL A 128 -10.61 -0.20 -5.78
N SER A 129 -10.71 0.43 -4.62
CA SER A 129 -11.90 0.33 -3.76
C SER A 129 -13.11 1.05 -4.38
N LYS A 130 -12.91 2.18 -5.07
CA LYS A 130 -13.95 2.86 -5.86
C LYS A 130 -14.49 1.98 -6.98
N LYS A 131 -13.64 1.14 -7.58
CA LYS A 131 -14.03 0.10 -8.56
C LYS A 131 -14.69 -1.13 -7.92
N LYS A 132 -15.01 -1.08 -6.62
CA LYS A 132 -15.59 -2.18 -5.82
C LYS A 132 -14.72 -3.44 -5.78
N GLN A 133 -13.44 -3.30 -6.08
CA GLN A 133 -12.46 -4.38 -5.91
C GLN A 133 -11.89 -4.33 -4.48
N LYS A 134 -11.48 -5.50 -3.97
CA LYS A 134 -10.88 -5.63 -2.64
C LYS A 134 -9.37 -5.51 -2.75
N VAL A 135 -8.76 -4.86 -1.77
CA VAL A 135 -7.30 -4.93 -1.52
C VAL A 135 -7.08 -5.83 -0.31
N MET A 136 -6.28 -6.87 -0.49
CA MET A 136 -5.97 -7.87 0.53
C MET A 136 -4.51 -7.74 0.93
N ILE A 137 -4.23 -7.89 2.22
CA ILE A 137 -2.88 -7.90 2.78
C ILE A 137 -2.51 -9.34 3.07
N TYR A 138 -1.48 -9.81 2.38
CA TYR A 138 -0.80 -11.06 2.66
C TYR A 138 0.51 -10.78 3.38
N LEU A 139 0.98 -11.73 4.20
CA LEU A 139 2.25 -11.58 4.94
C LEU A 139 3.11 -12.84 4.84
N ILE A 140 4.37 -12.65 4.51
CA ILE A 140 5.45 -13.59 4.81
C ILE A 140 6.02 -13.14 6.16
N GLN A 141 5.58 -13.80 7.23
CA GLN A 141 6.00 -13.47 8.59
C GLN A 141 7.51 -13.67 8.73
N ASP A 142 8.18 -12.70 9.37
CA ASP A 142 9.63 -12.70 9.63
C ASP A 142 10.49 -12.84 8.36
N GLY A 143 9.94 -12.48 7.19
CA GLY A 143 10.71 -12.35 5.95
C GLY A 143 11.70 -11.19 6.02
N GLU A 144 12.91 -11.40 5.49
CA GLU A 144 14.00 -10.42 5.51
C GLU A 144 13.88 -9.39 4.36
N PRO A 145 14.48 -8.19 4.51
CA PRO A 145 14.50 -7.17 3.46
C PRO A 145 15.04 -7.67 2.10
N ASP A 146 16.12 -8.46 2.11
CA ASP A 146 16.71 -8.98 0.85
C ASP A 146 15.73 -9.87 0.06
N LEU A 147 14.87 -10.62 0.75
CA LEU A 147 13.81 -11.40 0.10
C LEU A 147 12.71 -10.49 -0.45
N CYS A 148 12.42 -9.36 0.22
CA CYS A 148 11.50 -8.35 -0.30
C CYS A 148 12.00 -7.80 -1.64
N ASP A 149 13.27 -7.40 -1.69
CA ASP A 149 13.91 -6.87 -2.90
C ASP A 149 13.93 -7.93 -4.02
N HIS A 150 14.22 -9.18 -3.67
CA HIS A 150 14.16 -10.29 -4.61
C HIS A 150 12.74 -10.50 -5.20
N ILE A 151 11.69 -10.40 -4.38
CA ILE A 151 10.30 -10.49 -4.85
C ILE A 151 9.99 -9.33 -5.79
N ILE A 152 10.35 -8.10 -5.42
CA ILE A 152 10.06 -6.90 -6.23
C ILE A 152 10.75 -7.00 -7.59
N THR A 153 12.04 -7.32 -7.61
CA THR A 153 12.84 -7.40 -8.84
C THR A 153 12.46 -8.59 -9.73
N THR A 154 11.95 -9.68 -9.14
CA THR A 154 11.54 -10.86 -9.92
C THR A 154 10.12 -10.72 -10.45
N LEU A 155 9.18 -10.25 -9.64
CA LEU A 155 7.75 -10.22 -9.98
C LEU A 155 7.28 -8.89 -10.57
N LEU A 156 8.06 -7.81 -10.38
CA LEU A 156 7.79 -6.47 -10.90
C LEU A 156 6.35 -5.98 -10.62
N PRO A 157 5.90 -5.92 -9.34
CA PRO A 157 4.55 -5.47 -9.02
C PRO A 157 4.31 -4.02 -9.50
N VAL A 158 3.17 -3.78 -10.14
CA VAL A 158 2.90 -2.52 -10.85
C VAL A 158 3.00 -1.27 -9.96
N TRP A 159 2.57 -1.32 -8.70
CA TRP A 159 2.66 -0.15 -7.81
C TRP A 159 4.08 0.04 -7.23
N ASN A 160 4.95 -0.97 -7.27
CA ASN A 160 6.36 -0.77 -6.96
C ASN A 160 7.06 -0.08 -8.12
N LEU A 161 6.71 -0.42 -9.37
CA LEU A 161 7.25 0.23 -10.57
C LEU A 161 6.81 1.69 -10.71
N ASP A 162 5.61 2.03 -10.24
CA ASP A 162 5.10 3.41 -10.21
C ASP A 162 5.94 4.37 -9.31
N LEU A 163 6.93 3.85 -8.55
CA LEU A 163 7.83 4.62 -7.68
C LEU A 163 9.21 4.89 -8.28
N GLU A 164 9.54 4.27 -9.41
CA GLU A 164 10.83 4.42 -10.12
C GLU A 164 10.80 5.56 -11.14
#